data_AF-T0AY55-F1
#
_entry.id   AF-T0AY55-F1
#
_cell.length_a   1.000
_cell.length_b   1.000
_cell.length_c   1.000
_cell.angle_alpha   90.00
_cell.angle_beta   90.00
_cell.angle_gamma   90.00
#
_symmetry.space_group_name_H-M   'P 1'
#
loop_
_entity.id
_entity.type
_entity.pdbx_description
1 polymer ?
#
loop_
_entity_poly.entity_id
_entity_poly.type
_entity_poly.pdbx_seq_one_letter_code
_entity_poly.pdbx_strand_id
1 'polypeptide(L)'
;MSTHEPYRSLLVRGWNFASTLIDSKASAAKLSSSALLEKTAKSCSSPSLDGATLEALERLVNALNDTAELHPFGRYYVSQLLAGLLSNRGRLAQLWQERPEILRASTEQPLIILGLPRCGTSFLFNLLACDPAHRYLSNWEATVSQIPPARVRRPEQDPRRRTGQLLMHFQRHLAPQLENIHEFHLDGPEECTPLLMQGFDTQALAGMFNVPAFSQWLNSVEHLPTYQHHKRILQTLQSCYPATRWLLKSPDHLAATDAILQVYPDACLVHLHRDPVQAVSSWASLNAAFRGICSARIDPQQLGEQILDRLATDMDAYLEARPSHPPARFLDLPYQGLTADPMQTVHSIYDYFGLELSPAAEQRMASFLVADREKSRGHKYSPEDFGLSAGGIRERFATYMQRFDVAPPR
;
A
#
# COMPACT_ATOMS: atom_id res chain seq x y z
N MET A 1 -33.17 -6.72 8.90
CA MET A 1 -32.46 -7.59 7.93
C MET A 1 -30.98 -7.46 8.22
N SER A 2 -30.31 -8.55 8.55
CA SER A 2 -28.96 -8.57 9.14
C SER A 2 -27.93 -7.82 8.28
N THR A 3 -27.50 -6.65 8.72
CA THR A 3 -26.33 -5.90 8.24
C THR A 3 -25.12 -6.51 8.97
N HIS A 4 -24.13 -7.16 8.40
CA HIS A 4 -23.42 -6.94 7.16
C HIS A 4 -22.75 -8.27 6.73
N GLU A 5 -23.38 -9.07 5.87
CA GLU A 5 -22.62 -10.12 5.19
C GLU A 5 -21.63 -9.45 4.22
N PRO A 6 -20.32 -9.78 4.28
CA PRO A 6 -19.39 -9.26 3.30
C PRO A 6 -19.83 -9.66 1.89
N TYR A 7 -19.68 -8.74 0.93
CA TYR A 7 -19.92 -9.07 -0.47
C TYR A 7 -19.08 -10.30 -0.85
N ARG A 8 -19.74 -11.31 -1.42
CA ARG A 8 -19.12 -12.51 -1.95
C ARG A 8 -19.58 -12.71 -3.37
N SER A 9 -18.64 -12.71 -4.31
CA SER A 9 -18.93 -13.01 -5.70
C SER A 9 -19.50 -14.42 -5.85
N LEU A 10 -20.24 -14.67 -6.94
CA LEU A 10 -20.79 -16.00 -7.24
C LEU A 10 -19.70 -17.07 -7.32
N LEU A 11 -18.51 -16.71 -7.81
CA LEU A 11 -17.33 -17.58 -7.85
C LEU A 11 -16.92 -18.01 -6.45
N VAL A 12 -16.78 -17.05 -5.51
CA VAL A 12 -16.39 -17.34 -4.13
C VAL A 12 -17.45 -18.21 -3.44
N ARG A 13 -18.73 -17.92 -3.64
CA ARG A 13 -19.84 -18.72 -3.09
C ARG A 13 -19.81 -20.15 -3.63
N GLY A 14 -19.66 -20.31 -4.95
CA GLY A 14 -19.59 -21.62 -5.61
C GLY A 14 -18.39 -22.46 -5.16
N TRP A 15 -17.21 -21.85 -5.06
CA TRP A 15 -16.02 -22.52 -4.55
C TRP A 15 -16.20 -22.99 -3.11
N ASN A 16 -16.65 -22.10 -2.24
CA ASN A 16 -16.89 -22.41 -0.84
C ASN A 16 -17.93 -23.55 -0.72
N PHE A 17 -19.03 -23.51 -1.48
CA PHE A 17 -20.02 -24.60 -1.50
C PHE A 17 -19.43 -25.93 -1.96
N ALA A 18 -18.71 -25.95 -3.10
CA ALA A 18 -18.06 -27.17 -3.59
C ALA A 18 -17.07 -27.75 -2.57
N SER A 19 -16.35 -26.89 -1.85
CA SER A 19 -15.40 -27.32 -0.80
C SER A 19 -16.07 -27.93 0.44
N THR A 20 -17.37 -27.70 0.66
CA THR A 20 -18.15 -28.38 1.71
C THR A 20 -18.64 -29.76 1.28
N LEU A 21 -18.84 -29.98 -0.02
CA LEU A 21 -19.24 -31.27 -0.59
C LEU A 21 -18.05 -32.23 -0.71
N ILE A 22 -16.87 -31.67 -0.94
CA ILE A 22 -15.60 -32.40 -1.00
C ILE A 22 -15.01 -32.30 0.40
N ASP A 23 -15.42 -33.19 1.32
CA ASP A 23 -14.89 -33.30 2.69
C ASP A 23 -13.41 -33.75 2.66
N SER A 24 -12.56 -32.90 2.11
CA SER A 24 -11.15 -33.13 1.92
C SER A 24 -10.40 -32.43 3.03
N LYS A 25 -9.57 -33.18 3.75
CA LYS A 25 -8.58 -32.64 4.69
C LYS A 25 -7.76 -31.46 4.12
N ALA A 26 -7.67 -31.33 2.79
CA ALA A 26 -7.03 -30.23 2.09
C ALA A 26 -7.79 -28.88 2.17
N SER A 27 -9.12 -28.89 2.20
CA SER A 27 -9.97 -27.68 2.38
C SER A 27 -9.86 -27.09 3.79
N ALA A 28 -9.67 -27.96 4.79
CA ALA A 28 -9.53 -27.61 6.21
C ALA A 28 -8.06 -27.45 6.68
N ALA A 29 -7.07 -27.71 5.81
CA ALA A 29 -5.66 -27.69 6.19
C ALA A 29 -5.24 -26.27 6.61
N LYS A 30 -4.60 -26.13 7.78
CA LYS A 30 -4.03 -24.86 8.22
C LYS A 30 -2.95 -24.38 7.24
N LEU A 31 -2.78 -23.06 7.14
CA LEU A 31 -1.63 -22.48 6.45
C LEU A 31 -0.35 -22.90 7.19
N SER A 32 0.73 -23.12 6.46
CA SER A 32 2.03 -23.47 7.03
C SER A 32 3.13 -22.67 6.34
N SER A 33 4.00 -22.03 7.12
CA SER A 33 5.18 -21.33 6.62
C SER A 33 6.10 -22.29 5.87
N SER A 34 6.33 -23.50 6.39
CA SER A 34 7.16 -24.51 5.73
C SER A 34 6.56 -24.96 4.39
N ALA A 35 5.25 -25.17 4.33
CA ALA A 35 4.58 -25.54 3.08
C ALA A 35 4.63 -24.41 2.03
N LEU A 36 4.54 -23.15 2.46
CA LEU A 36 4.70 -21.98 1.58
C LEU A 36 6.14 -21.87 1.05
N LEU A 37 7.14 -22.11 1.89
CA LEU A 37 8.55 -22.14 1.51
C LEU A 37 8.86 -23.28 0.55
N GLU A 38 8.38 -24.51 0.82
CA GLU A 38 8.54 -25.67 -0.07
C GLU A 38 7.88 -25.44 -1.43
N LYS A 39 6.67 -24.86 -1.45
CA LYS A 39 5.98 -24.50 -2.69
C LYS A 39 6.80 -23.50 -3.51
N THR A 40 7.46 -22.56 -2.85
CA THR A 40 8.31 -21.56 -3.48
C THR A 40 9.60 -22.17 -4.04
N ALA A 41 10.24 -23.07 -3.28
CA ALA A 41 11.47 -23.78 -3.65
C ALA A 41 11.35 -24.60 -4.93
N LYS A 42 10.12 -25.01 -5.31
CA LYS A 42 9.84 -25.69 -6.59
C LYS A 42 9.91 -24.76 -7.81
N SER A 43 9.79 -23.45 -7.60
CA SER A 43 9.70 -22.43 -8.66
C SER A 43 10.96 -21.57 -8.80
N CYS A 44 11.78 -21.47 -7.76
CA CYS A 44 13.08 -20.80 -7.75
C CYS A 44 13.96 -21.43 -6.67
N SER A 45 15.27 -21.19 -6.70
CA SER A 45 16.18 -21.47 -5.58
C SER A 45 15.55 -20.94 -4.29
N SER A 46 15.48 -21.76 -3.23
CA SER A 46 14.81 -21.36 -1.97
C SER A 46 15.29 -19.96 -1.56
N PRO A 47 14.37 -19.00 -1.32
CA PRO A 47 14.78 -17.69 -0.85
C PRO A 47 15.53 -17.87 0.47
N SER A 48 16.79 -17.42 0.53
CA SER A 48 17.44 -17.21 1.82
C SER A 48 16.73 -16.02 2.46
N LEU A 49 15.74 -16.31 3.31
CA LEU A 49 15.13 -15.31 4.17
C LEU A 49 16.07 -15.10 5.37
N ASP A 50 16.29 -13.84 5.74
CA ASP A 50 16.87 -13.54 7.05
C ASP A 50 15.91 -13.96 8.17
N GLY A 51 16.45 -14.05 9.40
CA GLY A 51 15.68 -14.51 10.55
C GLY A 51 14.44 -13.65 10.85
N ALA A 52 14.56 -12.33 10.67
CA ALA A 52 13.46 -11.39 10.92
C ALA A 52 12.30 -11.56 9.92
N THR A 53 12.61 -11.72 8.64
CA THR A 53 11.61 -11.96 7.59
C THR A 53 10.90 -13.31 7.78
N LEU A 54 11.64 -14.34 8.20
CA LEU A 54 11.06 -15.65 8.51
C LEU A 54 10.13 -15.57 9.72
N GLU A 55 10.55 -14.90 10.79
CA GLU A 55 9.72 -14.66 11.97
C GLU A 55 8.43 -13.91 11.60
N ALA A 56 8.53 -12.85 10.80
CA ALA A 56 7.38 -12.08 10.34
C ALA A 56 6.37 -12.95 9.58
N LEU A 57 6.86 -13.79 8.65
CA LEU A 57 6.03 -14.76 7.93
C LEU A 57 5.35 -15.76 8.88
N GLU A 58 6.09 -16.33 9.82
CA GLU A 58 5.56 -17.32 10.78
C GLU A 58 4.49 -16.71 11.68
N ARG A 59 4.73 -15.50 12.21
CA ARG A 59 3.75 -14.77 13.03
C ARG A 59 2.49 -14.45 12.24
N LEU A 60 2.62 -14.00 11.00
CA LEU A 60 1.49 -13.73 10.12
C LEU A 60 0.68 -15.01 9.86
N VAL A 61 1.35 -16.11 9.49
CA VAL A 61 0.70 -17.41 9.22
C VAL A 61 -0.04 -17.93 10.45
N ASN A 62 0.56 -17.82 11.63
CA ASN A 62 -0.08 -18.22 12.90
C ASN A 62 -1.32 -17.36 13.16
N ALA A 63 -1.21 -16.03 13.07
CA ALA A 63 -2.34 -15.13 13.28
C ALA A 63 -3.50 -15.37 12.29
N LEU A 64 -3.18 -15.64 11.02
CA LEU A 64 -4.15 -16.00 9.98
C LEU A 64 -4.89 -17.31 10.28
N ASN A 65 -4.20 -18.29 10.87
CA ASN A 65 -4.81 -19.56 11.25
C ASN A 65 -5.71 -19.42 12.48
N ASP A 66 -5.37 -18.52 13.40
CA ASP A 66 -6.02 -18.44 14.71
C ASP A 66 -7.20 -17.46 14.74
N THR A 67 -7.09 -16.31 14.06
CA THR A 67 -8.05 -15.19 14.25
C THR A 67 -8.68 -14.63 12.97
N ALA A 68 -8.09 -14.89 11.79
CA ALA A 68 -8.58 -14.30 10.55
C ALA A 68 -9.89 -14.91 10.00
N GLU A 69 -10.35 -16.03 10.59
CA GLU A 69 -11.57 -16.76 10.19
C GLU A 69 -11.67 -17.01 8.67
N LEU A 70 -10.57 -17.44 8.05
CA LEU A 70 -10.53 -17.64 6.60
C LEU A 70 -11.49 -18.75 6.16
N HIS A 71 -12.36 -18.47 5.19
CA HIS A 71 -13.12 -19.51 4.49
C HIS A 71 -12.24 -20.23 3.46
N PRO A 72 -12.67 -21.39 2.90
CA PRO A 72 -11.80 -22.21 2.04
C PRO A 72 -11.19 -21.48 0.84
N PHE A 73 -11.98 -20.70 0.08
CA PHE A 73 -11.44 -19.87 -1.00
C PHE A 73 -10.44 -18.82 -0.47
N GLY A 74 -10.75 -18.15 0.64
CA GLY A 74 -9.88 -17.13 1.24
C GLY A 74 -8.55 -17.71 1.65
N ARG A 75 -8.55 -18.89 2.28
CA ARG A 75 -7.33 -19.62 2.63
C ARG A 75 -6.47 -19.95 1.40
N TYR A 76 -7.10 -20.43 0.33
CA TYR A 76 -6.41 -20.66 -0.94
C TYR A 76 -5.83 -19.36 -1.50
N TYR A 77 -6.62 -18.28 -1.55
CA TYR A 77 -6.22 -16.98 -2.06
C TYR A 77 -5.00 -16.42 -1.29
N VAL A 78 -5.05 -16.42 0.03
CA VAL A 78 -3.94 -15.98 0.89
C VAL A 78 -2.69 -16.84 0.70
N SER A 79 -2.85 -18.17 0.55
CA SER A 79 -1.73 -19.04 0.22
C SER A 79 -1.07 -18.70 -1.12
N GLN A 80 -1.85 -18.30 -2.13
CA GLN A 80 -1.29 -17.84 -3.42
C GLN A 80 -0.61 -16.48 -3.27
N LEU A 81 -1.20 -15.53 -2.53
CA LEU A 81 -0.63 -14.23 -2.26
C LEU A 81 0.75 -14.35 -1.59
N LEU A 82 0.83 -15.07 -0.46
CA LEU A 82 2.07 -15.24 0.29
C LEU A 82 3.13 -16.01 -0.51
N ALA A 83 2.74 -17.06 -1.25
CA ALA A 83 3.65 -17.77 -2.13
C ALA A 83 4.17 -16.90 -3.29
N GLY A 84 3.34 -16.01 -3.83
CA GLY A 84 3.73 -15.04 -4.85
C GLY A 84 4.76 -14.04 -4.33
N LEU A 85 4.55 -13.49 -3.13
CA LEU A 85 5.51 -12.60 -2.45
C LEU A 85 6.86 -13.31 -2.20
N LEU A 86 6.83 -14.55 -1.68
CA LEU A 86 8.02 -15.36 -1.45
C LEU A 86 8.78 -15.67 -2.74
N SER A 87 8.07 -16.08 -3.79
CA SER A 87 8.67 -16.41 -5.10
C SER A 87 9.32 -15.18 -5.73
N ASN A 88 8.64 -14.03 -5.70
CA ASN A 88 9.20 -12.81 -6.25
C ASN A 88 10.43 -12.34 -5.46
N ARG A 89 10.39 -12.40 -4.12
CA ARG A 89 11.55 -12.10 -3.26
C ARG A 89 12.74 -13.04 -3.56
N GLY A 90 12.51 -14.35 -3.68
CA GLY A 90 13.55 -15.33 -4.00
C GLY A 90 14.18 -15.11 -5.36
N ARG A 91 13.36 -14.85 -6.39
CA ARG A 91 13.85 -14.55 -7.74
C ARG A 91 14.60 -13.21 -7.82
N LEU A 92 14.20 -12.20 -7.03
CA LEU A 92 14.97 -10.95 -6.90
C LEU A 92 16.32 -11.18 -6.23
N ALA A 93 16.36 -11.98 -5.16
CA ALA A 93 17.61 -12.34 -4.49
C ALA A 93 18.58 -13.04 -5.44
N GLN A 94 18.08 -13.99 -6.24
CA GLN A 94 18.86 -14.63 -7.29
C GLN A 94 19.37 -13.62 -8.34
N LEU A 95 18.48 -12.75 -8.84
CA LEU A 95 18.86 -11.71 -9.80
C LEU A 95 19.98 -10.80 -9.27
N TRP A 96 19.93 -10.43 -8.00
CA TRP A 96 20.96 -9.58 -7.38
C TRP A 96 22.29 -10.30 -7.16
N GLN A 97 22.29 -11.62 -6.99
CA GLN A 97 23.51 -12.43 -6.97
C GLN A 97 24.13 -12.53 -8.37
N GLU A 98 23.30 -12.73 -9.39
CA GLU A 98 23.73 -12.84 -10.79
C GLU A 98 24.17 -11.49 -11.38
N ARG A 99 23.52 -10.40 -10.97
CA ARG A 99 23.71 -9.04 -11.49
C ARG A 99 23.82 -8.00 -10.36
N PRO A 100 24.90 -8.02 -9.57
CA PRO A 100 25.08 -7.10 -8.46
C PRO A 100 25.20 -5.62 -8.89
N GLU A 101 25.54 -5.36 -10.15
CA GLU A 101 25.61 -3.99 -10.70
C GLU A 101 24.28 -3.26 -10.69
N ILE A 102 23.14 -3.98 -10.68
CA ILE A 102 21.80 -3.39 -10.53
C ILE A 102 21.71 -2.53 -9.26
N LEU A 103 22.34 -2.99 -8.17
CA LEU A 103 22.25 -2.35 -6.85
C LEU A 103 23.09 -1.06 -6.76
N ARG A 104 23.80 -0.69 -7.84
CA ARG A 104 24.53 0.57 -7.95
C ARG A 104 23.69 1.69 -8.57
N ALA A 105 22.50 1.38 -9.10
CA ALA A 105 21.61 2.40 -9.65
C ALA A 105 21.26 3.45 -8.58
N SER A 106 21.39 4.73 -8.92
CA SER A 106 21.06 5.80 -7.99
C SER A 106 19.54 5.92 -7.80
N THR A 107 19.12 6.11 -6.56
CA THR A 107 17.75 6.47 -6.19
C THR A 107 17.77 7.79 -5.42
N GLU A 108 18.52 8.76 -5.95
CA GLU A 108 18.68 10.09 -5.35
C GLU A 108 17.36 10.85 -5.27
N GLN A 109 17.21 11.56 -4.15
CA GLN A 109 16.15 12.48 -3.81
C GLN A 109 14.73 12.02 -4.22
N PRO A 110 14.27 10.84 -3.78
CA PRO A 110 12.91 10.43 -4.07
C PRO A 110 11.90 11.42 -3.48
N LEU A 111 10.87 11.77 -4.24
CA LEU A 111 9.74 12.56 -3.76
C LEU A 111 8.69 11.60 -3.20
N ILE A 112 8.48 11.62 -1.88
CA ILE A 112 7.64 10.67 -1.17
C ILE A 112 6.46 11.41 -0.54
N ILE A 113 5.25 11.02 -0.91
CA ILE A 113 4.02 11.60 -0.37
C ILE A 113 3.63 10.83 0.90
N LEU A 114 3.49 11.57 1.98
CA LEU A 114 3.01 11.13 3.29
C LEU A 114 1.62 11.71 3.57
N GLY A 115 0.89 11.03 4.44
CA GLY A 115 -0.41 11.48 4.93
C GLY A 115 -1.35 10.32 5.20
N LEU A 116 -2.35 10.57 6.02
CA LEU A 116 -3.42 9.62 6.22
C LEU A 116 -4.19 9.37 4.91
N PRO A 117 -4.86 8.22 4.78
CA PRO A 117 -5.81 8.00 3.69
C PRO A 117 -6.79 9.18 3.58
N ARG A 118 -7.22 9.52 2.37
CA ARG A 118 -8.18 10.63 2.12
C ARG A 118 -7.71 12.04 2.47
N CYS A 119 -6.43 12.26 2.74
CA CYS A 119 -5.81 13.60 2.80
C CYS A 119 -5.52 14.22 1.41
N GLY A 120 -6.03 13.64 0.32
CA GLY A 120 -5.73 14.09 -1.04
C GLY A 120 -4.43 13.52 -1.63
N THR A 121 -3.77 12.59 -0.93
CA THR A 121 -2.51 11.95 -1.35
C THR A 121 -2.61 11.31 -2.73
N SER A 122 -3.69 10.58 -3.04
CA SER A 122 -3.87 9.99 -4.38
C SER A 122 -4.05 11.04 -5.47
N PHE A 123 -4.74 12.16 -5.19
CA PHE A 123 -4.90 13.24 -6.16
C PHE A 123 -3.56 13.92 -6.45
N LEU A 124 -2.81 14.27 -5.41
CA LEU A 124 -1.47 14.84 -5.56
C LEU A 124 -0.50 13.87 -6.25
N PHE A 125 -0.56 12.58 -5.92
CA PHE A 125 0.29 11.56 -6.54
C PHE A 125 0.05 11.45 -8.05
N ASN A 126 -1.22 11.44 -8.50
CA ASN A 126 -1.55 11.43 -9.92
C ASN A 126 -1.18 12.75 -10.63
N LEU A 127 -1.35 13.89 -9.96
CA LEU A 127 -0.94 15.19 -10.49
C LEU A 127 0.58 15.25 -10.70
N LEU A 128 1.37 14.91 -9.68
CA LEU A 128 2.84 14.89 -9.76
C LEU A 128 3.36 13.82 -10.74
N ALA A 129 2.63 12.72 -10.93
CA ALA A 129 2.96 11.69 -11.92
C ALA A 129 2.87 12.17 -13.38
N CYS A 130 2.26 13.34 -13.63
CA CYS A 130 2.24 13.96 -14.95
C CYS A 130 3.58 14.60 -15.35
N ASP A 131 4.53 14.75 -14.41
CA ASP A 131 5.89 15.22 -14.70
C ASP A 131 6.72 14.11 -15.36
N PRO A 132 7.41 14.34 -16.50
CA PRO A 132 8.12 13.28 -17.20
C PRO A 132 9.47 12.94 -16.55
N ALA A 133 9.95 13.76 -15.61
CA ALA A 133 11.10 13.47 -14.76
C ALA A 133 10.70 12.59 -13.57
N HIS A 134 9.42 12.53 -13.22
CA HIS A 134 8.95 11.59 -12.21
C HIS A 134 8.74 10.21 -12.81
N ARG A 135 9.31 9.22 -12.13
CA ARG A 135 8.97 7.82 -12.31
C ARG A 135 8.21 7.33 -11.10
N TYR A 136 7.06 6.72 -11.35
CA TYR A 136 6.25 6.03 -10.37
C TYR A 136 6.24 4.52 -10.66
N LEU A 137 5.75 3.73 -9.71
CA LEU A 137 5.47 2.32 -9.93
C LEU A 137 4.18 2.20 -10.74
N SER A 138 4.20 1.56 -11.91
CA SER A 138 2.93 1.18 -12.55
C SER A 138 2.26 0.03 -11.78
N ASN A 139 0.93 -0.07 -11.81
CA ASN A 139 0.22 -1.16 -11.12
C ASN A 139 0.75 -2.55 -11.50
N TRP A 140 1.03 -2.79 -12.79
CA TRP A 140 1.60 -4.07 -13.23
C TRP A 140 3.05 -4.29 -12.77
N GLU A 141 3.85 -3.23 -12.60
CA GLU A 141 5.20 -3.34 -12.02
C GLU A 141 5.11 -3.69 -10.53
N ALA A 142 4.14 -3.13 -9.81
CA ALA A 142 3.94 -3.35 -8.38
C ALA A 142 3.29 -4.70 -8.05
N THR A 143 2.33 -5.17 -8.86
CA THR A 143 1.47 -6.31 -8.49
C THR A 143 1.82 -7.63 -9.21
N VAL A 144 2.39 -7.58 -10.42
CA VAL A 144 2.66 -8.80 -11.21
C VAL A 144 4.01 -9.41 -10.84
N SER A 145 5.09 -8.63 -10.98
CA SER A 145 6.45 -9.02 -10.62
C SER A 145 7.38 -7.81 -10.77
N GLN A 146 8.32 -7.66 -9.84
CA GLN A 146 9.34 -6.60 -9.89
C GLN A 146 10.61 -7.03 -10.61
N ILE A 147 10.55 -8.13 -11.35
CA ILE A 147 11.65 -8.63 -12.16
C ILE A 147 11.37 -8.26 -13.61
N PRO A 148 12.06 -7.22 -14.14
CA PRO A 148 11.87 -6.84 -15.51
C PRO A 148 12.38 -7.91 -16.48
N PRO A 149 11.70 -8.10 -17.62
CA PRO A 149 12.17 -9.01 -18.67
C PRO A 149 13.51 -8.52 -19.23
N ALA A 150 14.46 -9.43 -19.41
CA ALA A 150 15.86 -9.07 -19.74
C ALA A 150 16.04 -8.30 -21.07
N ARG A 151 15.12 -8.42 -22.03
CA ARG A 151 15.25 -7.89 -23.39
C ARG A 151 14.25 -6.78 -23.74
N VAL A 152 13.33 -6.41 -22.85
CA VAL A 152 12.38 -5.33 -23.12
C VAL A 152 12.93 -4.03 -22.55
N ARG A 153 12.95 -2.98 -23.37
CA ARG A 153 13.45 -1.64 -23.01
C ARG A 153 12.37 -0.56 -23.09
N ARG A 154 11.19 -0.94 -23.58
CA ARG A 154 10.03 -0.07 -23.77
C ARG A 154 8.90 -0.58 -22.87
N PRO A 155 8.46 0.16 -21.84
CA PRO A 155 7.44 -0.29 -20.90
C PRO A 155 6.16 -0.78 -21.59
N GLU A 156 5.80 -0.17 -22.71
CA GLU A 156 4.56 -0.46 -23.45
C GLU A 156 4.55 -1.88 -24.03
N GLN A 157 5.74 -2.47 -24.24
CA GLN A 157 5.94 -3.81 -24.79
C GLN A 157 6.14 -4.88 -23.70
N ASP A 158 6.09 -4.49 -22.42
CA ASP A 158 6.36 -5.41 -21.31
C ASP A 158 5.23 -6.46 -21.20
N PRO A 159 5.54 -7.77 -21.26
CA PRO A 159 4.53 -8.83 -21.17
C PRO A 159 3.79 -8.84 -19.84
N ARG A 160 4.38 -8.27 -18.77
CA ARG A 160 3.72 -8.16 -17.45
C ARG A 160 2.45 -7.32 -17.52
N ARG A 161 2.34 -6.37 -18.46
CA ARG A 161 1.12 -5.56 -18.67
C ARG A 161 -0.10 -6.43 -18.98
N ARG A 162 0.06 -7.46 -19.81
CA ARG A 162 -1.04 -8.40 -20.14
C ARG A 162 -1.49 -9.18 -18.91
N THR A 163 -0.53 -9.65 -18.10
CA THR A 163 -0.85 -10.33 -16.83
C THR A 163 -1.55 -9.38 -15.86
N GLY A 164 -1.08 -8.14 -15.74
CA GLY A 164 -1.70 -7.11 -14.91
C GLY A 164 -3.15 -6.85 -15.30
N GLN A 165 -3.45 -6.74 -16.60
CA GLN A 165 -4.83 -6.59 -17.09
C GLN A 165 -5.73 -7.75 -16.66
N LEU A 166 -5.24 -8.98 -16.75
CA LEU A 166 -5.99 -10.17 -16.32
C LEU A 166 -6.21 -10.19 -14.80
N LEU A 167 -5.19 -9.84 -14.00
CA LEU A 167 -5.29 -9.77 -12.55
C LEU A 167 -6.26 -8.67 -12.10
N MET A 168 -6.20 -7.49 -12.71
CA MET A 168 -7.15 -6.40 -12.43
C MET A 168 -8.58 -6.81 -12.78
N HIS A 169 -8.80 -7.47 -13.93
CA HIS A 169 -10.12 -7.98 -14.30
C HIS A 169 -10.63 -9.01 -13.29
N PHE A 170 -9.76 -9.93 -12.84
CA PHE A 170 -10.10 -10.90 -11.81
C PHE A 170 -10.44 -10.24 -10.47
N GLN A 171 -9.66 -9.24 -10.04
CA GLN A 171 -9.90 -8.50 -8.80
C GLN A 171 -11.26 -7.78 -8.82
N ARG A 172 -11.63 -7.17 -9.96
CA ARG A 172 -12.94 -6.52 -10.15
C ARG A 172 -14.11 -7.50 -9.96
N HIS A 173 -13.94 -8.76 -10.35
CA HIS A 173 -14.94 -9.79 -10.12
C HIS A 173 -15.01 -10.26 -8.67
N LEU A 174 -13.89 -10.28 -7.95
CA LEU A 174 -13.85 -10.69 -6.55
C LEU A 174 -14.42 -9.62 -5.62
N ALA A 175 -14.09 -8.35 -5.85
CA ALA A 175 -14.46 -7.23 -5.02
C ALA A 175 -14.78 -5.99 -5.88
N PRO A 176 -15.94 -5.95 -6.55
CA PRO A 176 -16.34 -4.83 -7.41
C PRO A 176 -16.43 -3.50 -6.64
N GLN A 177 -16.72 -3.56 -5.33
CA GLN A 177 -16.70 -2.37 -4.47
C GLN A 177 -15.32 -1.70 -4.35
N LEU A 178 -14.21 -2.38 -4.69
CA LEU A 178 -12.87 -1.78 -4.58
C LEU A 178 -12.62 -0.70 -5.61
N GLU A 179 -13.13 -0.81 -6.85
CA GLU A 179 -12.91 0.23 -7.89
C GLU A 179 -13.41 1.61 -7.46
N ASN A 180 -14.48 1.56 -6.67
CA ASN A 180 -15.21 2.66 -6.10
C ASN A 180 -14.45 3.31 -4.92
N ILE A 181 -13.60 2.54 -4.24
CA ILE A 181 -12.81 2.99 -3.08
C ILE A 181 -11.40 3.42 -3.51
N HIS A 182 -10.80 2.69 -4.46
CA HIS A 182 -9.46 2.91 -5.00
C HIS A 182 -9.47 2.67 -6.52
N GLU A 183 -9.24 3.73 -7.29
CA GLU A 183 -9.21 3.66 -8.75
C GLU A 183 -7.85 3.08 -9.20
N PHE A 184 -7.84 1.82 -9.61
CA PHE A 184 -6.65 1.18 -10.15
C PHE A 184 -6.55 1.42 -11.66
N HIS A 185 -5.43 1.98 -12.09
CA HIS A 185 -5.07 2.10 -13.50
C HIS A 185 -3.83 1.27 -13.79
N LEU A 186 -3.87 0.45 -14.84
CA LEU A 186 -2.77 -0.45 -15.19
C LEU A 186 -1.43 0.28 -15.28
N ASP A 187 -1.39 1.37 -16.05
CA ASP A 187 -0.20 2.18 -16.30
C ASP A 187 -0.16 3.45 -15.42
N GLY A 188 -1.08 3.56 -14.46
CA GLY A 188 -1.13 4.68 -13.52
C GLY A 188 -0.21 4.47 -12.30
N PRO A 189 0.02 5.54 -11.53
CA PRO A 189 0.88 5.49 -10.36
C PRO A 189 0.27 4.67 -9.24
N GLU A 190 1.00 3.65 -8.80
CA GLU A 190 0.62 2.68 -7.76
C GLU A 190 1.42 2.88 -6.47
N GLU A 191 0.81 2.50 -5.34
CA GLU A 191 1.44 2.54 -4.03
C GLU A 191 2.63 1.59 -3.90
N CYS A 192 3.54 1.90 -2.97
CA CYS A 192 4.68 1.04 -2.66
C CYS A 192 4.28 -0.23 -1.88
N THR A 193 3.03 -0.31 -1.42
CA THR A 193 2.50 -1.39 -0.59
C THR A 193 2.85 -2.79 -1.10
N PRO A 194 2.64 -3.16 -2.39
CA PRO A 194 3.00 -4.49 -2.88
C PRO A 194 4.50 -4.85 -2.78
N LEU A 195 5.38 -3.84 -2.80
CA LEU A 195 6.82 -4.02 -2.60
C LEU A 195 7.11 -4.27 -1.12
N LEU A 196 6.52 -3.46 -0.24
CA LEU A 196 6.71 -3.53 1.22
C LEU A 196 6.20 -4.86 1.78
N MET A 197 5.09 -5.40 1.24
CA MET A 197 4.53 -6.70 1.64
C MET A 197 5.52 -7.88 1.50
N GLN A 198 6.61 -7.74 0.75
CA GLN A 198 7.67 -8.76 0.64
C GLN A 198 8.56 -8.86 1.89
N GLY A 199 8.42 -7.95 2.87
CA GLY A 199 8.99 -8.09 4.22
C GLY A 199 8.11 -8.91 5.17
N PHE A 200 6.84 -9.16 4.81
CA PHE A 200 5.83 -9.83 5.65
C PHE A 200 5.52 -9.12 6.98
N ASP A 201 5.92 -7.87 7.13
CA ASP A 201 5.93 -7.09 8.37
C ASP A 201 5.24 -5.71 8.20
N THR A 202 4.15 -5.69 7.43
CA THR A 202 3.46 -4.43 7.06
C THR A 202 2.04 -4.35 7.58
N GLN A 203 1.59 -3.13 7.88
CA GLN A 203 0.20 -2.90 8.27
C GLN A 203 -0.76 -3.14 7.11
N ALA A 204 -0.30 -3.04 5.87
CA ALA A 204 -1.06 -3.49 4.71
C ALA A 204 -1.49 -4.97 4.82
N LEU A 205 -0.58 -5.88 5.16
CA LEU A 205 -0.93 -7.30 5.37
C LEU A 205 -1.86 -7.47 6.57
N ALA A 206 -1.61 -6.75 7.67
CA ALA A 206 -2.47 -6.82 8.85
C ALA A 206 -3.89 -6.30 8.56
N GLY A 207 -4.03 -5.27 7.73
CA GLY A 207 -5.31 -4.66 7.38
C GLY A 207 -6.20 -5.55 6.51
N MET A 208 -5.59 -6.38 5.65
CA MET A 208 -6.31 -7.33 4.79
C MET A 208 -7.06 -8.42 5.57
N PHE A 209 -6.73 -8.64 6.86
CA PHE A 209 -7.26 -9.74 7.67
C PHE A 209 -7.62 -9.30 9.11
N ASN A 210 -8.36 -10.13 9.85
CA ASN A 210 -8.56 -9.90 11.29
C ASN A 210 -7.43 -10.55 12.07
N VAL A 211 -6.29 -9.85 12.23
CA VAL A 211 -5.08 -10.37 12.89
C VAL A 211 -4.52 -9.39 13.94
N PRO A 212 -5.29 -9.06 15.00
CA PRO A 212 -4.96 -7.96 15.92
C PRO A 212 -3.62 -8.16 16.65
N ALA A 213 -3.30 -9.38 17.09
CA ALA A 213 -2.02 -9.67 17.74
C ALA A 213 -0.81 -9.45 16.82
N PHE A 214 -0.96 -9.75 15.53
CA PHE A 214 0.07 -9.46 14.53
C PHE A 214 0.20 -7.95 14.30
N SER A 215 -0.92 -7.23 14.12
CA SER A 215 -0.91 -5.76 13.97
C SER A 215 -0.26 -5.05 15.17
N GLN A 216 -0.48 -5.55 16.39
CA GLN A 216 0.15 -5.02 17.60
C GLN A 216 1.65 -5.33 17.64
N TRP A 217 2.06 -6.56 17.29
CA TRP A 217 3.48 -6.93 17.23
C TRP A 217 4.28 -6.04 16.26
N LEU A 218 3.67 -5.64 15.14
CA LEU A 218 4.30 -4.72 14.18
C LEU A 218 4.73 -3.38 14.79
N ASN A 219 4.16 -2.94 15.91
CA ASN A 219 4.61 -1.73 16.62
C ASN A 219 6.04 -1.85 17.17
N SER A 220 6.56 -3.07 17.31
CA SER A 220 7.91 -3.36 17.79
C SER A 220 8.90 -3.71 16.67
N VAL A 221 8.44 -3.71 15.42
CA VAL A 221 9.27 -4.14 14.28
C VAL A 221 10.06 -2.97 13.73
N GLU A 222 11.36 -3.19 13.52
CA GLU A 222 12.20 -2.23 12.82
C GLU A 222 11.93 -2.29 11.31
N HIS A 223 11.57 -1.16 10.71
CA HIS A 223 11.25 -1.08 9.28
C HIS A 223 12.48 -0.99 8.36
N LEU A 224 13.69 -0.81 8.91
CA LEU A 224 14.92 -0.61 8.13
C LEU A 224 15.18 -1.73 7.10
N PRO A 225 15.12 -3.03 7.44
CA PRO A 225 15.34 -4.11 6.48
C PRO A 225 14.32 -4.08 5.32
N THR A 226 13.06 -3.74 5.63
CA THR A 226 11.98 -3.64 4.64
C THR A 226 12.22 -2.49 3.66
N TYR A 227 12.68 -1.34 4.12
CA TYR A 227 13.03 -0.23 3.22
C TYR A 227 14.34 -0.44 2.46
N GLN A 228 15.30 -1.18 3.02
CA GLN A 228 16.48 -1.62 2.26
C GLN A 228 16.08 -2.55 1.11
N HIS A 229 15.18 -3.50 1.35
CA HIS A 229 14.62 -4.37 0.31
C HIS A 229 13.85 -3.57 -0.74
N HIS A 230 13.01 -2.63 -0.31
CA HIS A 230 12.31 -1.69 -1.17
C HIS A 230 13.26 -0.91 -2.09
N LYS A 231 14.38 -0.37 -1.58
CA LYS A 231 15.39 0.31 -2.40
C LYS A 231 15.98 -0.60 -3.47
N ARG A 232 16.34 -1.83 -3.13
CA ARG A 232 16.89 -2.80 -4.10
C ARG A 232 15.87 -3.13 -5.20
N ILE A 233 14.58 -3.18 -4.85
CA ILE A 233 13.51 -3.33 -5.84
C ILE A 233 13.44 -2.12 -6.78
N LEU A 234 13.44 -0.90 -6.25
CA LEU A 234 13.42 0.31 -7.09
C LEU A 234 14.62 0.36 -8.03
N GLN A 235 15.82 0.07 -7.54
CA GLN A 235 17.04 -0.05 -8.35
C GLN A 235 16.90 -1.09 -9.48
N THR A 236 16.25 -2.23 -9.17
CA THR A 236 15.96 -3.29 -10.15
C THR A 236 15.06 -2.79 -11.26
N LEU A 237 13.94 -2.17 -10.91
CA LEU A 237 13.00 -1.61 -11.87
C LEU A 237 13.67 -0.50 -12.69
N GLN A 238 14.51 0.33 -12.07
CA GLN A 238 15.21 1.44 -12.71
C GLN A 238 16.31 1.00 -13.69
N SER A 239 16.94 -0.15 -13.44
CA SER A 239 17.92 -0.74 -14.36
C SER A 239 17.31 -1.12 -15.73
N CYS A 240 15.99 -1.33 -15.77
CA CYS A 240 15.26 -1.64 -16.99
C CYS A 240 14.67 -0.37 -17.63
N TYR A 241 13.98 0.44 -16.82
CA TYR A 241 13.34 1.68 -17.22
C TYR A 241 13.92 2.84 -16.39
N PRO A 242 14.84 3.64 -16.95
CA PRO A 242 15.50 4.72 -16.21
C PRO A 242 14.52 5.70 -15.58
N ALA A 243 14.87 6.19 -14.40
CA ALA A 243 14.14 7.21 -13.66
C ALA A 243 15.06 8.42 -13.49
N THR A 244 14.53 9.64 -13.64
CA THR A 244 15.21 10.84 -13.15
C THR A 244 14.99 10.96 -11.65
N ARG A 245 13.74 10.78 -11.19
CA ARG A 245 13.37 10.83 -9.78
C ARG A 245 12.23 9.87 -9.48
N TRP A 246 12.31 9.16 -8.37
CA TRP A 246 11.20 8.34 -7.91
C TRP A 246 10.13 9.21 -7.25
N LEU A 247 8.88 9.05 -7.69
CA LEU A 247 7.68 9.55 -7.03
C LEU A 247 7.01 8.36 -6.33
N LEU A 248 6.92 8.42 -5.01
CA LEU A 248 6.50 7.29 -4.18
C LEU A 248 5.39 7.71 -3.22
N LYS A 249 4.54 6.74 -2.87
CA LYS A 249 3.48 6.91 -1.87
C LYS A 249 3.10 5.56 -1.30
N SER A 250 2.82 5.52 -0.01
CA SER A 250 2.22 4.39 0.69
C SER A 250 1.71 4.89 2.05
N PRO A 251 0.56 4.39 2.54
CA PRO A 251 0.15 4.65 3.92
C PRO A 251 1.19 4.14 4.94
N ASP A 252 1.90 3.04 4.64
CA ASP A 252 2.95 2.48 5.52
C ASP A 252 4.18 3.40 5.66
N HIS A 253 4.32 4.47 4.85
CA HIS A 253 5.47 5.38 4.95
C HIS A 253 5.44 6.24 6.22
N LEU A 254 4.26 6.52 6.77
CA LEU A 254 4.10 7.42 7.91
C LEU A 254 4.84 6.86 9.15
N ALA A 255 4.56 5.61 9.51
CA ALA A 255 5.18 4.91 10.64
C ALA A 255 6.66 4.53 10.39
N ALA A 256 7.14 4.59 9.15
CA ALA A 256 8.47 4.15 8.77
C ALA A 256 9.41 5.30 8.34
N THR A 257 9.09 6.54 8.73
CA THR A 257 9.85 7.74 8.32
C THR A 257 11.35 7.63 8.68
N ASP A 258 11.68 7.04 9.84
CA ASP A 258 13.06 6.83 10.28
C ASP A 258 13.83 5.91 9.33
N ALA A 259 13.22 4.77 8.97
CA ALA A 259 13.80 3.81 8.03
C ALA A 259 13.93 4.43 6.64
N ILE A 260 12.93 5.22 6.20
CA ILE A 260 12.98 5.95 4.93
C ILE A 260 14.18 6.88 4.90
N LEU A 261 14.38 7.72 5.92
CA LEU A 261 15.47 8.69 5.93
C LEU A 261 16.84 8.06 6.16
N GLN A 262 16.92 6.87 6.76
CA GLN A 262 18.17 6.09 6.78
C GLN A 262 18.52 5.52 5.39
N VAL A 263 17.52 5.07 4.62
CA VAL A 263 17.71 4.45 3.30
C VAL A 263 17.84 5.47 2.17
N TYR A 264 17.13 6.59 2.31
CA TYR A 264 17.07 7.74 1.40
C TYR A 264 17.30 9.04 2.21
N PRO A 265 18.55 9.33 2.62
CA PRO A 265 18.86 10.50 3.45
C PRO A 265 18.49 11.84 2.81
N ASP A 266 18.34 11.85 1.49
CA ASP A 266 18.04 12.99 0.66
C ASP A 266 16.57 12.99 0.17
N ALA A 267 15.70 12.13 0.71
CA ALA A 267 14.28 12.11 0.37
C ALA A 267 13.60 13.47 0.56
N CYS A 268 12.65 13.76 -0.32
CA CYS A 268 11.78 14.93 -0.26
C CYS A 268 10.40 14.44 0.21
N LEU A 269 10.04 14.70 1.46
CA LEU A 269 8.83 14.18 2.10
C LEU A 269 7.72 15.25 2.05
N VAL A 270 6.64 15.00 1.32
CA VAL A 270 5.47 15.89 1.25
C VAL A 270 4.37 15.32 2.13
N HIS A 271 4.04 15.97 3.25
CA HIS A 271 2.98 15.52 4.15
C HIS A 271 1.70 16.33 3.91
N LEU A 272 0.63 15.66 3.49
CA LEU A 272 -0.70 16.26 3.39
C LEU A 272 -1.51 16.09 4.69
N HIS A 273 -2.12 17.18 5.14
CA HIS A 273 -2.89 17.24 6.38
C HIS A 273 -4.39 17.46 6.12
N ARG A 274 -5.23 16.70 6.84
CA ARG A 274 -6.70 16.82 6.79
C ARG A 274 -7.31 16.29 8.08
N ASP A 275 -8.53 16.73 8.41
CA ASP A 275 -9.36 16.12 9.45
C ASP A 275 -9.38 14.58 9.30
N PRO A 276 -8.97 13.82 10.34
CA PRO A 276 -8.79 12.37 10.28
C PRO A 276 -10.11 11.58 10.20
N VAL A 277 -11.27 12.21 10.44
CA VAL A 277 -12.57 11.52 10.43
C VAL A 277 -12.79 10.75 9.12
N GLN A 278 -12.55 11.41 7.99
CA GLN A 278 -12.71 10.79 6.68
C GLN A 278 -11.64 9.73 6.39
N ALA A 279 -10.44 9.89 6.95
CA ALA A 279 -9.37 8.92 6.81
C ALA A 279 -9.72 7.59 7.49
N VAL A 280 -10.15 7.65 8.75
CA VAL A 280 -10.50 6.48 9.57
C VAL A 280 -11.66 5.71 8.94
N SER A 281 -12.76 6.39 8.60
CA SER A 281 -13.92 5.75 7.99
C SER A 281 -13.60 5.13 6.63
N SER A 282 -12.80 5.81 5.80
CA SER A 282 -12.39 5.28 4.51
C SER A 282 -11.49 4.07 4.64
N TRP A 283 -10.56 4.10 5.60
CA TRP A 283 -9.64 2.99 5.82
C TRP A 283 -10.40 1.78 6.35
N ALA A 284 -11.35 1.96 7.27
CA ALA A 284 -12.23 0.91 7.73
C ALA A 284 -13.04 0.29 6.59
N SER A 285 -13.61 1.12 5.70
CA SER A 285 -14.31 0.64 4.50
C SER A 285 -13.42 -0.16 3.55
N LEU A 286 -12.17 0.29 3.33
CA LEU A 286 -11.22 -0.43 2.47
C LEU A 286 -10.83 -1.78 3.07
N ASN A 287 -10.54 -1.80 4.37
CA ASN A 287 -10.16 -3.01 5.10
C ASN A 287 -11.32 -4.01 5.16
N ALA A 288 -12.56 -3.53 5.34
CA ALA A 288 -13.76 -4.37 5.25
C ALA A 288 -13.89 -5.02 3.87
N ALA A 289 -13.63 -4.28 2.79
CA ALA A 289 -13.70 -4.81 1.44
C ALA A 289 -12.65 -5.91 1.20
N PHE A 290 -11.41 -5.74 1.67
CA PHE A 290 -10.36 -6.76 1.57
C PHE A 290 -10.65 -7.99 2.44
N ARG A 291 -11.02 -7.79 3.71
CA ARG A 291 -11.43 -8.88 4.61
C ARG A 291 -12.59 -9.68 4.00
N GLY A 292 -13.51 -9.01 3.30
CA GLY A 292 -14.68 -9.65 2.68
C GLY A 292 -14.35 -10.65 1.57
N ILE A 293 -13.17 -10.55 0.96
CA ILE A 293 -12.69 -11.51 -0.04
C ILE A 293 -12.34 -12.86 0.60
N CYS A 294 -11.86 -12.85 1.84
CA CYS A 294 -11.17 -13.98 2.44
C CYS A 294 -11.82 -14.53 3.72
N SER A 295 -12.48 -13.68 4.52
CA SER A 295 -12.96 -14.01 5.85
C SER A 295 -14.43 -14.41 5.87
N ALA A 296 -14.75 -15.38 6.73
CA ALA A 296 -16.11 -15.91 6.90
C ALA A 296 -17.05 -14.87 7.53
N ARG A 297 -16.52 -13.97 8.35
CA ARG A 297 -17.26 -12.94 9.08
C ARG A 297 -16.43 -11.67 9.19
N ILE A 298 -17.12 -10.53 9.26
CA ILE A 298 -16.55 -9.24 9.61
C ILE A 298 -17.47 -8.62 10.66
N ASP A 299 -16.89 -8.13 11.74
CA ASP A 299 -17.57 -7.26 12.70
C ASP A 299 -17.15 -5.80 12.42
N PRO A 300 -18.07 -4.95 11.90
CA PRO A 300 -17.74 -3.57 11.58
C PRO A 300 -17.34 -2.71 12.78
N GLN A 301 -17.90 -2.97 13.96
CA GLN A 301 -17.58 -2.20 15.17
C GLN A 301 -16.18 -2.53 15.65
N GLN A 302 -15.87 -3.82 15.75
CA GLN A 302 -14.52 -4.28 16.07
C GLN A 302 -13.49 -3.75 15.04
N LEU A 303 -13.84 -3.78 13.75
CA LEU A 303 -12.97 -3.23 12.70
C LEU A 303 -12.76 -1.73 12.86
N GLY A 304 -13.81 -0.97 13.19
CA GLY A 304 -13.72 0.47 13.45
C GLY A 304 -12.73 0.79 14.56
N GLU A 305 -12.85 0.12 15.70
CA GLU A 305 -11.94 0.26 16.83
C GLU A 305 -10.49 -0.08 16.45
N GLN A 306 -10.27 -1.21 15.77
CA GLN A 306 -8.95 -1.62 15.29
C GLN A 306 -8.31 -0.56 14.37
N ILE A 307 -9.10 0.01 13.47
CA ILE A 307 -8.62 0.98 12.47
C ILE A 307 -8.31 2.34 13.11
N LEU A 308 -9.17 2.79 14.03
CA LEU A 308 -8.92 4.00 14.81
C LEU A 308 -7.62 3.87 15.60
N ASP A 309 -7.47 2.78 16.35
CA ASP A 309 -6.26 2.54 17.16
C ASP A 309 -5.01 2.46 16.30
N ARG A 310 -5.07 1.71 15.19
CA ARG A 310 -3.94 1.56 14.25
C ARG A 310 -3.48 2.89 13.67
N LEU A 311 -4.37 3.63 13.01
CA LEU A 311 -3.99 4.87 12.33
C LEU A 311 -3.50 5.93 13.32
N ALA A 312 -4.07 5.94 14.53
CA ALA A 312 -3.65 6.87 15.56
C ALA A 312 -2.29 6.47 16.16
N THR A 313 -2.03 5.17 16.36
CA THR A 313 -0.71 4.67 16.78
C THR A 313 0.37 4.99 15.75
N ASP A 314 0.10 4.81 14.45
CA ASP A 314 1.04 5.18 13.38
C ASP A 314 1.35 6.69 13.37
N MET A 315 0.32 7.50 13.62
CA MET A 315 0.48 8.95 13.69
C MET A 315 1.26 9.38 14.93
N ASP A 316 1.01 8.76 16.09
CA ASP A 316 1.73 9.05 17.33
C ASP A 316 3.22 8.71 17.19
N ALA A 317 3.54 7.52 16.65
CA ALA A 317 4.91 7.12 16.38
C ALA A 317 5.62 8.09 15.40
N TYR A 318 4.92 8.52 14.35
CA TYR A 318 5.44 9.53 13.43
C TYR A 318 5.70 10.88 14.11
N LEU A 319 4.77 11.36 14.94
CA LEU A 319 4.92 12.62 15.67
C LEU A 319 6.09 12.58 16.65
N GLU A 320 6.31 11.44 17.29
CA GLU A 320 7.42 11.21 18.22
C GLU A 320 8.77 11.20 17.50
N ALA A 321 8.85 10.50 16.35
CA ALA A 321 10.12 10.31 15.66
C ALA A 321 10.53 11.55 14.81
N ARG A 322 9.56 12.27 14.23
CA ARG A 322 9.80 13.38 13.30
C ARG A 322 10.79 14.45 13.77
N PRO A 323 10.76 14.93 15.04
CA PRO A 323 11.69 15.97 15.52
C PRO A 323 13.18 15.57 15.47
N SER A 324 13.49 14.27 15.41
CA SER A 324 14.88 13.78 15.31
C SER A 324 15.48 13.96 13.90
N HIS A 325 14.66 14.31 12.91
CA HIS A 325 15.07 14.43 11.50
C HIS A 325 15.21 15.87 11.04
N PRO A 326 16.02 16.13 9.99
CA PRO A 326 16.19 17.48 9.46
C PRO A 326 14.86 18.05 8.94
N PRO A 327 14.37 19.19 9.46
CA PRO A 327 13.07 19.76 9.05
C PRO A 327 12.96 20.03 7.54
N ALA A 328 14.09 20.36 6.89
CA ALA A 328 14.18 20.61 5.45
C ALA A 328 13.82 19.39 4.57
N ARG A 329 13.73 18.18 5.14
CA ARG A 329 13.25 16.99 4.41
C ARG A 329 11.73 16.99 4.26
N PHE A 330 10.99 17.75 5.09
CA PHE A 330 9.53 17.71 5.15
C PHE A 330 8.92 19.00 4.62
N LEU A 331 7.86 18.87 3.82
CA LEU A 331 6.96 19.95 3.44
C LEU A 331 5.54 19.58 3.86
N ASP A 332 4.99 20.34 4.81
CA ASP A 332 3.61 20.17 5.29
C ASP A 332 2.64 21.00 4.45
N LEU A 333 1.57 20.37 3.96
CA LEU A 333 0.58 21.00 3.09
C LEU A 333 -0.84 20.72 3.59
N PRO A 334 -1.69 21.75 3.78
CA PRO A 334 -3.09 21.53 4.11
C PRO A 334 -3.86 21.02 2.88
N TYR A 335 -4.75 20.06 3.08
CA TYR A 335 -5.64 19.54 2.03
C TYR A 335 -6.47 20.64 1.35
N GLN A 336 -6.87 21.67 2.10
CA GLN A 336 -7.61 22.82 1.58
C GLN A 336 -6.79 23.61 0.56
N GLY A 337 -5.47 23.74 0.75
CA GLY A 337 -4.58 24.38 -0.22
C GLY A 337 -4.54 23.61 -1.53
N LEU A 338 -4.35 22.29 -1.45
CA LEU A 338 -4.33 21.39 -2.61
C LEU A 338 -5.64 21.43 -3.40
N THR A 339 -6.79 21.54 -2.73
CA THR A 339 -8.10 21.55 -3.40
C THR A 339 -8.49 22.91 -3.94
N ALA A 340 -8.06 24.01 -3.30
CA ALA A 340 -8.32 25.37 -3.76
C ALA A 340 -7.48 25.73 -4.98
N ASP A 341 -6.17 25.43 -4.94
CA ASP A 341 -5.24 25.69 -6.04
C ASP A 341 -4.18 24.57 -6.14
N PRO A 342 -4.49 23.51 -6.92
CA PRO A 342 -3.56 22.40 -7.12
C PRO A 342 -2.24 22.83 -7.76
N MET A 343 -2.24 23.78 -8.69
CA MET A 343 -1.02 24.20 -9.39
C MET A 343 -0.13 25.03 -8.49
N GLN A 344 -0.68 25.96 -7.70
CA GLN A 344 0.10 26.68 -6.70
C GLN A 344 0.72 25.72 -5.67
N THR A 345 0.01 24.64 -5.32
CA THR A 345 0.53 23.59 -4.44
C THR A 345 1.71 22.86 -5.09
N VAL A 346 1.62 22.52 -6.38
CA VAL A 346 2.74 21.94 -7.15
C VAL A 346 3.93 22.90 -7.17
N HIS A 347 3.75 24.17 -7.53
CA HIS A 347 4.84 25.16 -7.52
C HIS A 347 5.54 25.22 -6.15
N SER A 348 4.76 25.25 -5.06
CA SER A 348 5.30 25.27 -3.70
C SER A 348 6.15 24.04 -3.38
N ILE A 349 5.75 22.84 -3.86
CA ILE A 349 6.54 21.61 -3.70
C ILE A 349 7.87 21.72 -4.44
N TYR A 350 7.83 22.17 -5.70
CA TYR A 350 9.02 22.24 -6.55
C TYR A 350 9.99 23.30 -6.02
N ASP A 351 9.50 24.49 -5.67
CA ASP A 351 10.31 25.56 -5.11
C ASP A 351 10.97 25.15 -3.79
N TYR A 352 10.23 24.51 -2.88
CA TYR A 352 10.74 24.09 -1.58
C TYR A 352 11.88 23.09 -1.68
N PHE A 353 11.81 22.14 -2.61
CA PHE A 353 12.83 21.12 -2.81
C PHE A 353 13.87 21.48 -3.88
N GLY A 354 13.79 22.68 -4.47
CA GLY A 354 14.70 23.14 -5.53
C GLY A 354 14.60 22.30 -6.81
N LEU A 355 13.39 21.87 -7.16
CA LEU A 355 13.10 21.09 -8.37
C LEU A 355 12.65 22.01 -9.50
N GLU A 356 13.05 21.70 -10.73
CA GLU A 356 12.61 22.44 -11.91
C GLU A 356 11.25 21.91 -12.40
N LEU A 357 10.23 22.76 -12.40
CA LEU A 357 8.95 22.45 -13.05
C LEU A 357 9.01 22.87 -14.51
N SER A 358 9.22 21.91 -15.42
CA SER A 358 9.28 22.21 -16.85
C SER A 358 7.91 22.68 -17.40
N PRO A 359 7.87 23.53 -18.45
CA PRO A 359 6.62 23.91 -19.11
C PRO A 359 5.80 22.70 -19.62
N ALA A 360 6.48 21.63 -20.02
CA ALA A 360 5.83 20.40 -20.45
C ALA A 360 5.14 19.66 -19.29
N ALA A 361 5.75 19.65 -18.10
CA ALA A 361 5.13 19.10 -16.90
C ALA A 361 3.89 19.92 -16.51
N GLU A 362 4.02 21.24 -16.47
CA GLU A 362 2.92 22.16 -16.16
C GLU A 362 1.73 21.98 -17.10
N GLN A 363 1.97 21.88 -18.41
CA GLN A 363 0.91 21.65 -19.40
C GLN A 363 0.19 20.30 -19.21
N ARG A 364 0.93 19.22 -18.91
CA ARG A 364 0.33 17.89 -18.65
C ARG A 364 -0.49 17.89 -17.38
N MET A 365 0.00 18.55 -16.33
CA MET A 365 -0.74 18.72 -15.06
C MET A 365 -2.02 19.54 -15.27
N ALA A 366 -1.96 20.65 -16.00
CA ALA A 366 -3.14 21.45 -16.34
C ALA A 366 -4.18 20.62 -17.12
N SER A 367 -3.73 19.79 -18.07
CA SER A 367 -4.61 18.89 -18.83
C SER A 367 -5.27 17.83 -17.92
N PHE A 368 -4.50 17.26 -17.00
CA PHE A 368 -5.02 16.33 -15.99
C PHE A 368 -6.09 16.99 -15.11
N LEU A 369 -5.86 18.23 -14.65
CA LEU A 369 -6.80 18.95 -13.80
C LEU A 369 -8.13 19.24 -14.51
N VAL A 370 -8.11 19.51 -15.82
CA VAL A 370 -9.34 19.67 -16.62
C VAL A 370 -10.12 18.34 -16.63
N ALA A 371 -9.46 17.22 -16.94
CA ALA A 371 -10.11 15.91 -16.99
C ALA A 371 -10.61 15.43 -15.61
N ASP A 372 -9.88 15.72 -14.53
CA ASP A 372 -10.25 15.30 -13.18
C ASP A 372 -11.49 16.03 -12.64
N ARG A 373 -11.74 17.28 -13.06
CA ARG A 373 -12.95 18.04 -12.69
C ARG A 373 -14.24 17.39 -13.18
N GLU A 374 -14.16 16.60 -14.25
CA GLU A 374 -15.31 15.90 -14.83
C GLU A 374 -15.64 14.59 -14.09
N LYS A 375 -14.77 14.12 -13.19
CA LYS A 375 -15.00 12.90 -12.41
C LYS A 375 -15.98 13.15 -11.27
N SER A 376 -17.06 12.38 -11.23
CA SER A 376 -17.93 12.29 -10.06
C SER A 376 -17.23 11.53 -8.93
N ARG A 377 -17.08 12.15 -7.76
CA ARG A 377 -16.51 11.53 -6.56
C ARG A 377 -17.61 11.31 -5.55
N GLY A 378 -17.98 10.06 -5.29
CA GLY A 378 -19.05 9.76 -4.34
C GLY A 378 -18.97 8.36 -3.76
N HIS A 379 -18.28 8.23 -2.62
CA HIS A 379 -18.55 7.16 -1.65
C HIS A 379 -18.90 7.80 -0.33
N LYS A 380 -20.08 7.47 0.19
CA LYS A 380 -20.53 7.89 1.50
C LYS A 380 -20.27 6.74 2.46
N TYR A 381 -19.21 6.86 3.24
CA TYR A 381 -19.02 6.11 4.47
C TYR A 381 -19.12 7.09 5.63
N SER A 382 -19.66 6.62 6.73
CA SER A 382 -19.80 7.37 7.96
C SER A 382 -19.05 6.67 9.09
N PRO A 383 -18.49 7.39 10.07
CA PRO A 383 -17.92 6.78 11.28
C PRO A 383 -18.88 5.79 11.95
N GLU A 384 -20.18 6.09 11.90
CA GLU A 384 -21.24 5.32 12.55
C GLU A 384 -21.40 3.91 11.95
N ASP A 385 -21.10 3.72 10.66
CA ASP A 385 -21.10 2.41 10.00
C ASP A 385 -20.11 1.43 10.65
N PHE A 386 -19.10 1.96 11.36
CA PHE A 386 -18.05 1.19 12.04
C PHE A 386 -18.08 1.40 13.56
N GLY A 387 -19.21 1.87 14.12
CA GLY A 387 -19.35 2.07 15.57
C GLY A 387 -18.52 3.23 16.14
N LEU A 388 -18.02 4.13 15.29
CA LEU A 388 -17.22 5.29 15.69
C LEU A 388 -18.07 6.57 15.67
N SER A 389 -17.56 7.62 16.32
CA SER A 389 -18.09 8.98 16.21
C SER A 389 -17.01 9.94 15.71
N ALA A 390 -17.42 10.98 14.98
CA ALA A 390 -16.49 12.02 14.53
C ALA A 390 -15.77 12.72 15.71
N GLY A 391 -16.47 12.92 16.83
CA GLY A 391 -15.91 13.49 18.05
C GLY A 391 -14.81 12.62 18.65
N GLY A 392 -15.07 11.32 18.84
CA GLY A 392 -14.10 10.38 19.39
C GLY A 392 -12.86 10.18 18.50
N ILE A 393 -13.04 10.20 17.17
CA ILE A 393 -11.91 10.17 16.24
C ILE A 393 -11.04 11.43 16.42
N ARG A 394 -11.63 12.62 16.43
CA ARG A 394 -10.88 13.88 16.59
C ARG A 394 -10.17 13.96 17.94
N GLU A 395 -10.81 13.48 19.00
CA GLU A 395 -10.21 13.38 20.33
C GLU A 395 -8.97 12.49 20.31
N ARG A 396 -9.05 11.30 19.70
CA ARG A 396 -7.90 10.39 19.58
C ARG A 396 -6.74 10.96 18.77
N PHE A 397 -7.03 11.88 17.83
CA PHE A 397 -6.04 12.55 16.98
C PHE A 397 -5.73 14.00 17.42
N ALA A 398 -6.13 14.42 18.62
CA ALA A 398 -6.02 15.83 19.04
C ALA A 398 -4.58 16.38 18.96
N THR A 399 -3.58 15.58 19.36
CA THR A 399 -2.16 15.95 19.28
C THR A 399 -1.72 16.23 17.84
N TYR A 400 -2.09 15.36 16.90
CA TYR A 400 -1.84 15.55 15.47
C TYR A 400 -2.49 16.82 14.95
N MET A 401 -3.78 17.01 15.27
CA MET A 401 -4.54 18.16 14.78
C MET A 401 -3.96 19.47 15.31
N GLN A 402 -3.59 19.52 16.59
CA GLN A 402 -2.96 20.68 17.20
C GLN A 402 -1.58 20.96 16.58
N ARG A 403 -0.75 19.92 16.36
CA ARG A 403 0.61 20.06 15.85
C ARG A 403 0.66 20.72 14.47
N PHE A 404 -0.32 20.43 13.62
CA PHE A 404 -0.37 20.85 12.21
C PHE A 404 -1.53 21.80 11.88
N ASP A 405 -2.15 22.39 12.91
CA ASP A 405 -3.29 23.32 12.76
C ASP A 405 -4.42 22.79 11.87
N VAL A 406 -4.76 21.51 12.05
CA VAL A 406 -5.83 20.85 11.29
C VAL A 406 -7.17 21.18 11.93
N ALA A 407 -7.96 22.02 11.26
CA ALA A 407 -9.31 22.33 11.67
C ALA A 407 -10.35 21.33 11.08
N PRO A 408 -11.43 21.03 11.82
CA PRO A 408 -12.61 20.39 11.24
C PRO A 408 -13.16 21.16 10.03
N PRO A 409 -13.78 20.48 9.05
CA PRO A 409 -14.48 21.18 7.97
C PRO A 409 -15.58 22.08 8.55
N ARG A 410 -15.73 23.27 7.94
CA ARG A 410 -16.76 24.26 8.31
C ARG A 410 -18.15 23.82 7.91
#